data_AF-A0A512PFL1-F1
#
_entry.id   AF-A0A512PFL1-F1
#
_cell.length_a   1.000
_cell.length_b   1.000
_cell.length_c   1.000
_cell.angle_alpha   90.00
_cell.angle_beta   90.00
_cell.angle_gamma   90.00
#
_symmetry.space_group_name_H-M   'P 1'
#
loop_
_entity.id
_entity.type
_entity.pdbx_description
1 polymer ?
#
loop_
_entity_poly.entity_id
_entity_poly.type
_entity_poly.pdbx_seq_one_letter_code
_entity_poly.pdbx_strand_id
1 'polypeptide(L)'
;MQIRAISPAGVRLEGPIESLTVDTSTGQQTILDGHSAFIGLFSRSCVRVVLDPGEVEQRTTEMWAAHGYVHVLDGDVLVVALGFGDSEQELDELVLAIEAARQTPPPTEPVAPVQPVRSRRGGSRDEVPHQRAAVSSDEVRV
;
A
#
# COMPACT_ATOMS: atom_id res chain seq x y z
N MET A 1 -3.72 -1.97 -22.60
CA MET A 1 -3.72 -1.85 -21.13
C MET A 1 -3.34 -3.18 -20.49
N GLN A 2 -2.50 -3.15 -19.45
CA GLN A 2 -2.22 -4.33 -18.62
C GLN A 2 -2.98 -4.24 -17.29
N ILE A 3 -3.37 -5.39 -16.73
CA ILE A 3 -3.84 -5.48 -15.35
C ILE A 3 -2.82 -6.20 -14.48
N ARG A 4 -2.77 -5.78 -13.21
CA ARG A 4 -2.21 -6.57 -12.13
C ARG A 4 -3.09 -6.48 -10.89
N ALA A 5 -3.61 -7.61 -10.43
CA ALA A 5 -4.41 -7.72 -9.22
C ALA A 5 -3.62 -8.46 -8.14
N ILE A 6 -3.34 -7.79 -7.01
CA ILE A 6 -2.41 -8.29 -5.98
C ILE A 6 -2.96 -8.12 -4.56
N SER A 7 -2.60 -9.08 -3.70
CA SER A 7 -2.87 -9.07 -2.27
C SER A 7 -1.63 -9.56 -1.50
N PRO A 8 -1.63 -9.50 -0.15
CA PRO A 8 -0.58 -10.13 0.65
C PRO A 8 -0.40 -11.63 0.38
N ALA A 9 -1.44 -12.32 -0.13
CA ALA A 9 -1.38 -13.73 -0.49
C ALA A 9 -0.69 -13.98 -1.86
N GLY A 10 -0.49 -12.93 -2.67
CA GLY A 10 0.20 -13.02 -3.96
C GLY A 10 -0.54 -12.32 -5.10
N VAL A 11 -0.16 -12.69 -6.33
CA VAL A 11 -0.80 -12.20 -7.56
C VAL A 11 -2.03 -13.05 -7.84
N ARG A 12 -3.18 -12.38 -8.04
CA ARG A 12 -4.46 -13.02 -8.39
C ARG A 12 -4.67 -13.09 -9.90
N LEU A 13 -4.37 -12.00 -10.61
CA LEU A 13 -4.53 -11.88 -12.05
C LEU A 13 -3.45 -10.93 -12.59
N GLU A 14 -2.83 -11.27 -13.71
CA GLU A 14 -1.86 -10.44 -14.39
C GLU A 14 -1.94 -10.72 -15.89
N GLY A 15 -1.94 -9.67 -16.72
CA GLY A 15 -1.96 -9.82 -18.18
C GLY A 15 -2.69 -8.72 -18.93
N PRO A 16 -2.81 -8.85 -20.26
CA PRO A 16 -3.47 -7.87 -21.11
C PRO A 16 -4.99 -7.89 -20.93
N ILE A 17 -5.60 -6.71 -20.87
CA ILE A 17 -7.05 -6.54 -20.75
C ILE A 17 -7.56 -5.46 -21.70
N GLU A 18 -8.81 -5.64 -22.15
CA GLU A 18 -9.54 -4.64 -22.93
C GLU A 18 -10.22 -3.62 -22.01
N SER A 19 -10.83 -4.10 -20.92
CA SER A 19 -11.54 -3.25 -19.96
C SER A 19 -11.62 -3.86 -18.57
N LEU A 20 -11.85 -3.00 -17.58
CA LEU A 20 -12.14 -3.38 -16.21
C LEU A 20 -13.29 -2.54 -15.65
N THR A 21 -14.25 -3.18 -15.00
CA THR A 21 -15.30 -2.51 -14.21
C THR A 21 -15.12 -2.83 -12.75
N VAL A 22 -15.17 -1.80 -11.90
CA VAL A 22 -15.00 -1.91 -10.45
C VAL A 22 -15.93 -0.94 -9.73
N ASP A 23 -16.57 -1.44 -8.68
CA ASP A 23 -17.36 -0.60 -7.77
C ASP A 23 -16.42 0.04 -6.74
N THR A 24 -16.33 1.37 -6.77
CA THR A 24 -15.53 2.16 -5.83
C THR A 24 -16.43 2.88 -4.82
N SER A 25 -15.85 3.49 -3.79
CA SER A 25 -16.56 4.29 -2.80
C SER A 25 -17.31 5.50 -3.41
N THR A 26 -16.94 5.92 -4.62
CA THR A 26 -17.58 7.02 -5.36
C THR A 26 -18.52 6.54 -6.45
N GLY A 27 -18.78 5.23 -6.55
CA GLY A 27 -19.62 4.60 -7.56
C GLY A 27 -18.85 3.67 -8.49
N GLN A 28 -19.57 3.06 -9.42
CA GLN A 28 -19.00 2.17 -10.42
C GLN A 28 -18.13 2.93 -11.42
N GLN A 29 -16.96 2.38 -11.70
CA GLN A 29 -16.02 2.91 -12.69
C GLN A 29 -15.75 1.84 -13.75
N THR A 30 -15.74 2.25 -15.00
CA THR A 30 -15.30 1.42 -16.12
C THR A 30 -14.04 2.05 -16.70
N ILE A 31 -12.96 1.28 -16.68
CA ILE A 31 -11.63 1.66 -17.13
C ILE A 31 -11.39 0.99 -18.48
N LEU A 32 -11.02 1.82 -19.46
CA LEU A 32 -10.72 1.45 -20.84
C LEU A 32 -9.31 1.93 -21.19
N ASP A 33 -8.82 1.51 -22.35
CA ASP A 33 -7.57 2.06 -22.88
C ASP A 33 -7.65 3.58 -23.03
N GLY A 34 -6.57 4.28 -22.65
CA GLY A 34 -6.52 5.75 -22.63
C GLY A 34 -7.27 6.42 -21.46
N HIS A 35 -7.76 5.66 -20.48
CA HIS A 35 -8.34 6.24 -19.25
C HIS A 35 -7.32 7.14 -18.54
N SER A 36 -7.78 8.28 -18.02
CA SER A 36 -6.92 9.20 -17.26
C SER A 36 -6.45 8.56 -15.96
N ALA A 37 -5.34 9.07 -15.40
CA ALA A 37 -4.87 8.59 -14.11
C ALA A 37 -5.98 8.69 -13.05
N PHE A 38 -6.16 7.63 -12.27
CA PHE A 38 -7.29 7.47 -11.36
C PHE A 38 -6.91 6.62 -10.15
N ILE A 39 -7.40 6.99 -8.98
CA ILE A 39 -7.33 6.14 -7.77
C ILE A 39 -8.73 6.08 -7.17
N GLY A 40 -9.23 4.86 -6.97
CA GLY A 40 -10.55 4.61 -6.37
C GLY A 40 -10.43 3.60 -5.24
N LEU A 41 -10.92 3.95 -4.05
CA LEU A 41 -10.96 3.05 -2.89
C LEU A 41 -12.21 2.17 -2.93
N PHE A 42 -12.15 0.98 -2.36
CA PHE A 42 -13.32 0.11 -2.16
C PHE A 42 -13.22 -0.69 -0.87
N SER A 43 -14.35 -0.87 -0.17
CA SER A 43 -14.44 -1.79 0.97
C SER A 43 -14.70 -3.22 0.52
N ARG A 44 -15.56 -3.38 -0.49
CA ARG A 44 -15.86 -4.66 -1.13
C ARG A 44 -16.32 -4.36 -2.55
N SER A 45 -15.83 -5.13 -3.52
CA SER A 45 -16.10 -4.84 -4.93
C SER A 45 -16.08 -6.12 -5.76
N CYS A 46 -16.98 -6.20 -6.72
CA CYS A 46 -16.91 -7.15 -7.82
C CYS A 46 -16.08 -6.49 -8.94
N VAL A 47 -14.90 -7.03 -9.20
CA VAL A 47 -14.03 -6.59 -10.28
C VAL A 47 -14.29 -7.46 -11.49
N ARG A 48 -14.89 -6.88 -12.53
CA ARG A 48 -15.13 -7.55 -13.81
C ARG A 48 -14.07 -7.16 -14.79
N VAL A 49 -13.45 -8.13 -15.45
CA VAL A 49 -12.35 -7.93 -16.38
C VAL A 49 -12.70 -8.54 -17.71
N VAL A 50 -12.55 -7.76 -18.79
CA VAL A 50 -12.63 -8.27 -20.16
C VAL A 50 -11.20 -8.48 -20.65
N LEU A 51 -10.85 -9.73 -20.90
CA LEU A 51 -9.54 -10.15 -21.39
C LEU A 51 -9.40 -9.82 -22.89
N ASP A 52 -8.17 -9.59 -23.34
CA ASP A 52 -7.89 -9.32 -24.75
C ASP A 52 -8.37 -10.51 -25.63
N PRO A 53 -9.13 -10.24 -26.71
CA PRO A 53 -9.63 -11.27 -27.63
C PRO A 53 -8.56 -12.16 -28.26
N GLY A 54 -7.28 -11.80 -28.21
CA GLY A 54 -6.17 -12.64 -28.67
C GLY A 54 -5.84 -13.83 -27.77
N GLU A 55 -6.32 -13.87 -26.51
CA GLU A 55 -5.78 -14.80 -25.51
C GLU A 55 -6.73 -15.90 -25.00
N VAL A 56 -8.08 -15.78 -25.05
CA VAL A 56 -8.97 -16.80 -24.40
C VAL A 56 -10.38 -16.93 -25.03
N GLU A 57 -10.93 -18.16 -25.02
CA GLU A 57 -12.35 -18.47 -25.38
C GLU A 57 -13.37 -17.86 -24.39
N GLN A 58 -13.01 -17.70 -23.12
CA GLN A 58 -13.78 -16.95 -22.13
C GLN A 58 -13.25 -15.52 -22.05
N ARG A 59 -14.01 -14.58 -22.62
CA ARG A 59 -13.61 -13.15 -22.69
C ARG A 59 -13.76 -12.39 -21.38
N THR A 60 -14.52 -12.90 -20.42
CA THR A 60 -14.82 -12.16 -19.19
C THR A 60 -14.54 -13.02 -17.97
N THR A 61 -13.83 -12.45 -17.01
CA THR A 61 -13.62 -13.03 -15.68
C THR A 61 -14.09 -12.05 -14.62
N GLU A 62 -14.58 -12.58 -13.51
CA GLU A 62 -14.99 -11.79 -12.35
C GLU A 62 -14.21 -12.26 -11.14
N MET A 63 -13.82 -11.31 -10.29
CA MET A 63 -13.21 -11.60 -9.01
C MET A 63 -13.77 -10.65 -7.95
N TRP A 64 -14.00 -11.16 -6.76
CA TRP A 64 -14.39 -10.34 -5.62
C TRP A 64 -13.14 -9.87 -4.88
N ALA A 65 -13.12 -8.61 -4.45
CA ALA A 65 -12.01 -8.00 -3.74
C ALA A 65 -12.49 -7.31 -2.45
N ALA A 66 -11.75 -7.48 -1.35
CA ALA A 66 -12.04 -6.84 -0.06
C ALA A 66 -10.95 -5.84 0.33
N HIS A 67 -11.40 -4.67 0.81
CA HIS A 67 -10.62 -3.59 1.40
C HIS A 67 -9.37 -3.25 0.60
N GLY A 68 -9.56 -2.44 -0.44
CA GLY A 68 -8.52 -2.19 -1.42
C GLY A 68 -8.71 -0.90 -2.18
N TYR A 69 -7.94 -0.78 -3.26
CA TYR A 69 -8.05 0.31 -4.21
C TYR A 69 -7.70 -0.16 -5.62
N VAL A 70 -8.25 0.54 -6.60
CA VAL A 70 -7.81 0.50 -7.99
C VAL A 70 -6.96 1.73 -8.26
N HIS A 71 -5.88 1.57 -9.00
CA HIS A 71 -5.00 2.64 -9.46
C HIS A 71 -4.76 2.48 -10.95
N VAL A 72 -5.05 3.53 -11.70
CA VAL A 72 -4.76 3.64 -13.13
C VAL A 72 -3.63 4.64 -13.29
N LEU A 73 -2.51 4.21 -13.89
CA LEU A 73 -1.36 5.06 -14.18
C LEU A 73 -0.73 4.59 -15.50
N ASP A 74 -0.39 5.55 -16.36
CA ASP A 74 0.24 5.29 -17.66
C ASP A 74 -0.50 4.26 -18.55
N GLY A 75 -1.82 4.15 -18.38
CA GLY A 75 -2.67 3.21 -19.12
C GLY A 75 -2.69 1.78 -18.56
N ASP A 76 -2.01 1.51 -17.45
CA ASP A 76 -2.03 0.24 -16.74
C ASP A 76 -2.90 0.30 -15.47
N VAL A 77 -3.48 -0.84 -15.11
CA VAL A 77 -4.42 -0.97 -13.99
C VAL A 77 -3.83 -1.86 -12.91
N LEU A 78 -3.69 -1.30 -11.72
CA LEU A 78 -3.31 -2.03 -10.51
C LEU A 78 -4.52 -2.12 -9.58
N VAL A 79 -4.93 -3.35 -9.25
CA VAL A 79 -5.92 -3.62 -8.20
C VAL A 79 -5.18 -4.17 -6.99
N VAL A 80 -5.23 -3.46 -5.87
CA VAL A 80 -4.66 -3.92 -4.61
C VAL A 80 -5.80 -4.18 -3.63
N ALA A 81 -5.82 -5.35 -3.01
CA ALA A 81 -6.82 -5.72 -2.02
C ALA A 81 -6.20 -6.50 -0.87
N LEU A 82 -6.84 -6.50 0.30
CA LEU A 82 -6.43 -7.39 1.40
C LEU A 82 -6.71 -8.86 1.08
N GLY A 83 -7.71 -9.14 0.26
CA GLY A 83 -7.99 -10.48 -0.23
C GLY A 83 -8.87 -10.49 -1.48
N PHE A 84 -8.82 -11.63 -2.17
CA PHE A 84 -9.64 -11.93 -3.34
C PHE A 84 -10.40 -13.24 -3.13
N GLY A 85 -11.57 -13.35 -3.76
CA GLY A 85 -12.38 -14.57 -3.81
C GLY A 85 -13.05 -14.74 -5.17
N ASP A 86 -13.51 -15.96 -5.45
CA ASP A 86 -14.36 -16.26 -6.60
C ASP A 86 -15.81 -15.82 -6.35
N SER A 87 -16.18 -15.64 -5.08
CA SER A 87 -17.50 -15.19 -4.64
C SER A 87 -17.41 -14.14 -3.54
N GLU A 88 -18.50 -13.41 -3.31
CA GLU A 88 -18.57 -12.44 -2.21
C GLU A 88 -18.39 -13.12 -0.85
N GLN A 89 -18.98 -14.30 -0.70
CA GLN A 89 -19.03 -15.06 0.55
C GLN A 89 -17.64 -15.53 1.00
N GLU A 90 -16.74 -15.85 0.07
CA GLU A 90 -15.35 -16.21 0.37
C GLU A 90 -14.58 -15.07 1.07
N LEU A 91 -15.06 -13.83 0.97
CA LEU A 91 -14.46 -12.68 1.64
C LEU A 91 -15.06 -12.40 3.02
N ASP A 92 -16.12 -13.10 3.44
CA ASP A 92 -16.83 -12.80 4.69
C ASP A 92 -15.94 -13.03 5.92
N GLU A 93 -15.22 -14.15 5.99
CA GLU A 93 -14.31 -14.45 7.10
C GLU A 93 -13.19 -13.40 7.21
N LEU A 94 -12.63 -12.99 6.06
CA LEU A 94 -11.60 -11.96 6.02
C LEU A 94 -12.14 -10.60 6.49
N VAL A 95 -13.31 -10.19 6.01
CA VAL A 95 -13.93 -8.91 6.40
C VAL A 95 -14.25 -8.91 7.89
N LEU A 96 -14.83 -9.98 8.42
CA LEU A 96 -15.10 -10.13 9.85
C LEU A 96 -13.81 -10.03 10.68
N ALA A 97 -12.73 -10.67 10.24
CA ALA A 97 -11.44 -10.59 10.93
C ALA A 97 -10.87 -9.16 10.92
N ILE A 98 -10.99 -8.42 9.81
CA ILE A 98 -10.55 -7.03 9.69
C ILE A 98 -11.37 -6.11 10.61
N GLU A 99 -12.69 -6.28 10.64
CA GLU A 99 -13.57 -5.50 11.50
C GLU A 99 -13.30 -5.75 12.99
N ALA A 100 -13.10 -7.02 13.38
CA ALA A 100 -12.71 -7.38 14.75
C ALA A 100 -11.36 -6.77 15.14
N ALA A 101 -10.38 -6.78 14.24
CA ALA A 101 -9.07 -6.18 14.49
C ALA A 101 -9.15 -4.65 14.67
N ARG A 102 -10.04 -3.96 13.95
CA ARG A 102 -10.27 -2.51 14.10
C ARG A 102 -10.87 -2.11 15.44
N GLN A 103 -11.65 -3.00 16.05
CA GLN A 103 -12.29 -2.76 17.36
C GLN A 103 -11.37 -3.08 18.53
N THR A 104 -10.27 -3.79 18.29
CA THR A 104 -9.30 -4.13 19.33
C THR A 104 -8.35 -2.93 19.53
N PRO A 105 -8.33 -2.28 20.71
CA PRO A 105 -7.35 -1.24 20.97
C PRO A 105 -5.94 -1.82 20.85
N PRO A 106 -4.96 -1.07 20.32
CA PRO A 106 -3.59 -1.55 20.24
C PRO A 106 -3.13 -1.99 21.64
N PRO A 107 -2.33 -3.05 21.75
CA PRO A 107 -1.83 -3.48 23.05
C PRO A 107 -1.13 -2.31 23.72
N THR A 108 -1.67 -1.87 24.86
CA THR A 108 -0.98 -0.94 25.76
C THR A 108 0.18 -1.72 26.38
N GLU A 109 1.33 -1.71 25.71
CA GLU A 109 2.57 -2.06 26.40
C GLU A 109 2.70 -1.11 27.61
N PRO A 110 2.95 -1.62 28.81
CA PRO A 110 3.26 -0.77 29.94
C PRO A 110 4.54 -0.02 29.59
N VAL A 111 4.44 1.30 29.40
CA VAL A 111 5.61 2.17 29.28
C VAL A 111 6.41 1.98 30.56
N ALA A 112 7.53 1.25 30.47
CA ALA A 112 8.42 1.08 31.60
C ALA A 112 8.81 2.47 32.10
N PRO A 113 8.74 2.74 33.41
CA PRO A 113 9.12 4.04 33.94
C PRO A 113 10.56 4.33 33.51
N VAL A 114 10.74 5.43 32.76
CA VAL A 114 12.06 5.93 32.38
C VAL A 114 12.84 6.14 33.68
N GLN A 115 13.79 5.24 33.96
CA GLN A 115 14.62 5.41 35.16
C GLN A 115 15.42 6.71 35.00
N PRO A 116 15.41 7.60 35.99
CA PRO A 116 16.16 8.84 35.91
C PRO A 116 17.64 8.51 35.74
N VAL A 117 18.20 8.96 34.62
CA VAL A 117 19.63 8.89 34.35
C VAL A 117 20.34 9.60 35.51
N ARG A 118 21.05 8.84 36.34
CA ARG A 118 21.88 9.41 37.41
C ARG A 118 22.94 10.30 36.78
N SER A 119 22.71 11.61 36.86
CA SER A 119 23.68 12.63 36.48
C SER A 119 24.92 12.44 37.35
N ARG A 120 26.02 11.95 36.76
CA ARG A 120 27.33 11.96 37.41
C ARG A 120 27.80 13.42 37.49
N ARG A 121 27.39 14.13 38.54
CA ARG A 121 28.12 15.31 39.01
C ARG A 121 29.29 14.84 39.87
N GLY A 122 30.46 14.76 39.25
CA GLY A 122 31.74 14.70 39.93
C GLY A 122 32.70 15.57 39.14
N GLY A 123 32.83 16.83 39.54
CA GLY A 123 33.75 17.76 38.91
C GLY A 123 35.19 17.45 39.28
N SER A 124 36.10 17.74 38.36
CA SER A 124 37.40 18.29 38.68
C SER A 124 37.72 19.33 37.61
N ARG A 125 38.01 20.54 38.06
CA ARG A 125 38.70 21.59 37.30
C ARG A 125 40.14 21.16 37.04
N ASP A 126 40.80 21.93 36.18
CA ASP A 126 42.22 21.90 35.75
C ASP A 126 42.34 21.25 34.34
N GLU A 127 42.77 21.90 33.25
CA GLU A 127 43.47 23.15 32.98
C GLU A 127 43.12 23.61 31.54
N VAL A 128 43.27 24.90 31.25
CA VAL A 128 43.38 25.47 29.89
C VAL A 128 44.84 25.93 29.74
N PRO A 129 45.53 25.65 28.62
CA PRO A 129 45.77 26.75 27.69
C PRO A 129 45.80 26.40 26.20
N HIS A 130 45.18 27.31 25.42
CA HIS A 130 45.58 27.85 24.12
C HIS A 130 46.26 26.95 23.05
N GLN A 131 45.71 26.90 21.83
CA GLN A 131 46.10 27.81 20.73
C GLN A 131 45.48 27.41 19.37
N ARG A 132 45.10 28.48 18.65
CA ARG A 132 45.08 28.69 17.18
C ARG A 132 43.96 28.09 16.32
N ALA A 133 43.25 29.06 15.73
CA ALA A 133 42.42 28.97 14.55
C ALA A 133 43.17 28.49 13.30
N ALA A 134 42.44 27.87 12.38
CA ALA A 134 42.53 28.17 10.96
C ALA A 134 41.27 27.65 10.25
N VAL A 135 40.56 28.58 9.62
CA VAL A 135 39.61 28.34 8.53
C VAL A 135 40.43 27.87 7.32
N SER A 136 39.96 26.90 6.54
CA SER A 136 40.34 26.79 5.13
C SER A 136 39.19 26.21 4.32
N SER A 137 38.77 27.02 3.35
CA SER A 137 37.93 26.70 2.21
C SER A 137 38.66 25.80 1.19
N ASP A 138 37.86 25.24 0.28
CA ASP A 138 38.14 24.88 -1.12
C ASP A 138 39.30 23.94 -1.49
N GLU A 139 38.96 22.88 -2.24
CA GLU A 139 39.41 22.55 -3.62
C GLU A 139 38.83 21.14 -3.99
N VAL A 140 37.95 20.96 -4.99
CA VAL A 140 38.11 21.01 -6.47
C VAL A 140 38.75 19.74 -7.09
N ARG A 141 38.01 19.18 -8.08
CA ARG A 141 38.37 18.27 -9.21
C ARG A 141 38.56 16.77 -8.89
N VAL A 142 38.12 15.83 -9.75
CA VAL A 142 37.96 15.84 -11.22
C VAL A 142 36.59 15.34 -11.64
#